data_AF-A0A6B2C9C6-F1
#
_entry.id   AF-A0A6B2C9C6-F1
#
_cell.length_a   1.000
_cell.length_b   1.000
_cell.length_c   1.000
_cell.angle_alpha   90.00
_cell.angle_beta   90.00
_cell.angle_gamma   90.00
#
_symmetry.space_group_name_H-M   'P 1'
#
loop_
_entity.id
_entity.type
_entity.pdbx_description
1 polymer ?
#
loop_
_entity_poly.entity_id
_entity_poly.type
_entity_poly.pdbx_seq_one_letter_code
_entity_poly.pdbx_strand_id
1 'polypeptide(L)'
;MSDKRKVDPIEILKILDQMSTGTVNLSHIAKRFGVSRQNVYKHMKRLFEKGFVTKDEKGHYILTERGRTFIRNAPKINSDDYSNIIKLLERGIEYFLERKDVEKDQDIGVSFIYYSLAVFFTYSIVAAAQTSLAISERNMEMLLERIWSNKLKDLFLRMSLIMAACGEREWEALRGFFEAFKLYGQGIALKLDRYLQGSQRIDMNDKDKSYVS
;
A
#
# COMPACT_ATOMS: atom_id res chain seq x y z
N MET A 1 2.47 -10.57 -32.85
CA MET A 1 2.19 -9.24 -32.29
C MET A 1 2.83 -9.19 -30.91
N SER A 2 3.84 -8.34 -30.69
CA SER A 2 4.57 -8.33 -29.42
C SER A 2 3.69 -7.70 -28.34
N ASP A 3 3.40 -8.50 -27.31
CA ASP A 3 2.82 -8.04 -26.07
C ASP A 3 3.75 -6.94 -25.51
N LYS A 4 3.28 -5.68 -25.50
CA LYS A 4 4.08 -4.55 -25.01
C LYS A 4 4.26 -4.75 -23.51
N ARG A 5 5.33 -5.45 -23.10
CA ARG A 5 5.72 -5.59 -21.69
C ARG A 5 5.81 -4.21 -21.07
N LYS A 6 4.86 -3.93 -20.17
CA LYS A 6 4.74 -2.63 -19.51
C LYS A 6 5.90 -2.51 -18.51
N VAL A 7 6.60 -1.39 -18.56
CA VAL A 7 7.69 -1.12 -17.61
C VAL A 7 7.07 -0.85 -16.24
N ASP A 8 7.41 -1.70 -15.28
CA ASP A 8 7.03 -1.52 -13.87
C ASP A 8 8.16 -0.77 -13.13
N PRO A 9 7.91 0.43 -12.58
CA PRO A 9 8.87 1.15 -11.75
C PRO A 9 9.41 0.32 -10.58
N ILE A 10 8.64 -0.60 -10.01
CA ILE A 10 9.09 -1.50 -8.93
C ILE A 10 10.20 -2.41 -9.45
N GLU A 11 10.02 -2.98 -10.64
CA GLU A 11 11.01 -3.86 -11.25
C GLU A 11 12.29 -3.11 -11.62
N ILE A 12 12.20 -1.83 -12.03
CA ILE A 12 13.39 -0.98 -12.21
C ILE A 12 14.14 -0.83 -10.88
N LEU A 13 13.43 -0.51 -9.81
CA LEU A 13 14.03 -0.36 -8.48
C LEU A 13 14.68 -1.68 -8.02
N LYS A 14 14.02 -2.83 -8.20
CA LYS A 14 14.58 -4.15 -7.89
C LYS A 14 15.84 -4.45 -8.70
N ILE A 15 15.87 -4.10 -10.00
CA ILE A 15 17.07 -4.27 -10.83
C ILE A 15 18.22 -3.43 -10.28
N LEU A 16 17.96 -2.17 -9.88
CA LEU A 16 18.98 -1.33 -9.26
C LEU A 16 19.47 -1.90 -7.91
N ASP A 17 18.60 -2.54 -7.13
CA ASP A 17 18.95 -3.16 -5.83
C ASP A 17 19.79 -4.43 -6.02
N GLN A 18 19.41 -5.29 -6.97
CA GLN A 18 20.14 -6.50 -7.34
C GLN A 18 21.53 -6.19 -7.92
N MET A 19 21.65 -5.05 -8.58
CA MET A 19 22.89 -4.57 -9.19
C MET A 19 23.64 -3.60 -8.26
N SER A 20 23.41 -3.66 -6.94
CA SER A 20 24.04 -2.77 -5.94
C SER A 20 25.58 -2.79 -5.92
N THR A 21 26.23 -3.67 -6.69
CA THR A 21 27.68 -3.70 -6.93
C THR A 21 28.12 -3.25 -8.34
N GLY A 22 27.19 -2.91 -9.25
CA GLY A 22 27.47 -2.58 -10.65
C GLY A 22 26.68 -1.38 -11.18
N THR A 23 27.33 -0.60 -12.05
CA THR A 23 26.72 0.58 -12.70
C THR A 23 25.61 0.17 -13.67
N VAL A 24 24.37 0.57 -13.41
CA VAL A 24 23.24 0.23 -14.30
C VAL A 24 23.00 1.35 -15.30
N ASN A 25 23.33 1.08 -16.57
CA ASN A 25 22.97 1.99 -17.66
C ASN A 25 21.54 1.72 -18.16
N LEU A 26 20.87 2.75 -18.68
CA LEU A 26 19.48 2.67 -19.15
C LEU A 26 19.28 1.64 -20.27
N SER A 27 20.32 1.39 -21.08
CA SER A 27 20.29 0.41 -22.16
C SER A 27 20.17 -1.03 -21.63
N HIS A 28 20.82 -1.32 -20.50
CA HIS A 28 20.73 -2.62 -19.84
C HIS A 28 19.31 -2.88 -19.32
N ILE A 29 18.72 -1.89 -18.65
CA ILE A 29 17.33 -1.96 -18.17
C ILE A 29 16.38 -2.14 -19.35
N ALA A 30 16.54 -1.34 -20.42
CA ALA A 30 15.71 -1.42 -21.61
C ALA A 30 15.73 -2.80 -22.27
N LYS A 31 16.92 -3.43 -22.36
CA LYS A 31 17.09 -4.80 -22.86
C LYS A 31 16.35 -5.82 -21.99
N ARG A 32 16.43 -5.68 -20.66
CA ARG A 32 15.76 -6.60 -19.71
C ARG A 32 14.23 -6.54 -19.81
N PHE A 33 13.66 -5.36 -20.04
CA PHE A 33 12.21 -5.21 -20.23
C PHE A 33 11.74 -5.43 -21.67
N GLY A 34 12.64 -5.48 -22.66
CA GLY A 34 12.29 -5.57 -24.08
C GLY A 34 11.61 -4.30 -24.61
N VAL A 35 12.00 -3.13 -24.09
CA VAL A 35 11.39 -1.82 -24.42
C VAL A 35 12.45 -0.83 -24.94
N SER A 36 12.00 0.30 -25.47
CA SER A 36 12.93 1.37 -25.88
C SER A 36 13.59 2.04 -24.66
N ARG A 37 14.84 2.49 -24.83
CA ARG A 37 15.58 3.27 -23.83
C ARG A 37 14.83 4.54 -23.39
N GLN A 38 14.11 5.17 -24.32
CA GLN A 38 13.27 6.34 -24.02
C GLN A 38 12.15 6.02 -23.03
N ASN A 39 11.53 4.84 -23.14
CA ASN A 39 10.49 4.41 -22.21
C ASN A 39 11.08 4.28 -20.80
N VAL A 40 12.20 3.57 -20.65
CA VAL A 40 12.91 3.45 -19.36
C VAL A 40 13.33 4.81 -18.81
N TYR A 41 13.84 5.71 -19.65
CA TYR A 41 14.25 7.05 -19.22
C TYR A 41 13.11 7.84 -18.57
N LYS A 42 11.88 7.75 -19.11
CA LYS A 42 10.70 8.41 -18.51
C LYS A 42 10.45 7.91 -17.09
N HIS A 43 10.51 6.60 -16.88
CA HIS A 43 10.36 6.01 -15.54
C HIS A 43 11.51 6.40 -14.61
N MET A 44 12.76 6.33 -15.08
CA MET A 44 13.94 6.66 -14.28
C MET A 44 13.98 8.14 -13.87
N LYS A 45 13.65 9.07 -14.77
CA LYS A 45 13.54 10.49 -14.46
C LYS A 45 12.56 10.74 -13.33
N ARG A 46 11.43 10.02 -13.30
CA ARG A 46 10.46 10.18 -12.23
C ARG A 46 10.89 9.57 -10.90
N LEU A 47 11.53 8.40 -10.93
CA LEU A 47 12.13 7.82 -9.73
C LEU A 47 13.17 8.79 -9.13
N PHE A 48 13.89 9.52 -9.99
CA PHE A 48 14.84 10.55 -9.58
C PHE A 48 14.12 11.75 -8.95
N GLU A 49 13.11 12.31 -9.61
CA GLU A 49 12.29 13.42 -9.08
C GLU A 49 11.60 13.07 -7.75
N LYS A 50 11.19 11.81 -7.56
CA LYS A 50 10.58 11.33 -6.30
C LYS A 50 11.61 10.96 -5.23
N GLY A 51 12.91 11.08 -5.52
CA GLY A 51 13.99 10.81 -4.58
C GLY A 51 14.23 9.33 -4.27
N PHE A 52 13.77 8.40 -5.12
CA PHE A 52 14.06 6.97 -4.98
C PHE A 52 15.40 6.57 -5.61
N VAL A 53 15.87 7.35 -6.59
CA VAL A 53 17.18 7.17 -7.22
C VAL A 53 17.92 8.50 -7.28
N THR A 54 19.24 8.45 -7.26
CA THR A 54 20.12 9.59 -7.52
C THR A 54 21.16 9.21 -8.58
N LYS A 55 21.98 10.16 -9.00
CA LYS A 55 23.15 9.89 -9.84
C LYS A 55 24.42 9.87 -8.99
N ASP A 56 25.31 8.93 -9.26
CA ASP A 56 26.68 8.96 -8.75
C ASP A 56 27.52 10.05 -9.46
N GLU A 57 28.77 10.24 -9.04
CA GLU A 57 29.71 11.20 -9.63
C GLU A 57 30.00 10.93 -11.12
N LYS A 58 29.76 9.70 -11.58
CA LYS A 58 29.94 9.26 -12.98
C LYS A 58 28.64 9.38 -13.79
N GLY A 59 27.56 9.89 -13.19
CA GLY A 59 26.26 10.09 -13.83
C GLY A 59 25.37 8.84 -13.92
N HIS A 60 25.72 7.74 -13.26
CA HIS A 60 24.94 6.50 -13.22
C HIS A 60 23.84 6.56 -12.17
N TYR A 61 22.71 5.91 -12.46
CA TYR A 61 21.61 5.84 -11.50
C TYR A 61 21.89 4.81 -10.40
N ILE A 62 21.75 5.24 -9.15
CA ILE A 62 21.87 4.42 -7.95
C ILE A 62 20.66 4.63 -7.04
N LEU A 63 20.34 3.65 -6.19
CA LEU A 63 19.27 3.80 -5.20
C LEU A 63 19.68 4.76 -4.09
N THR A 64 18.76 5.64 -3.70
CA THR A 64 18.85 6.39 -2.44
C THR A 64 18.50 5.47 -1.26
N GLU A 65 18.71 5.95 -0.03
CA GLU A 65 18.19 5.27 1.16
C GLU A 65 16.67 5.10 1.08
N ARG A 66 15.93 6.15 0.71
CA ARG A 66 14.48 6.08 0.46
C ARG A 66 14.12 5.00 -0.56
N GLY A 67 14.87 4.91 -1.67
CA GLY A 67 14.74 3.85 -2.68
C GLY A 67 14.89 2.45 -2.10
N ARG A 68 15.98 2.21 -1.36
CA ARG A 68 16.25 0.92 -0.71
C ARG A 68 15.17 0.56 0.32
N THR A 69 14.81 1.52 1.18
CA THR A 69 13.76 1.34 2.19
C THR A 69 12.43 1.00 1.55
N PHE A 70 12.08 1.66 0.44
CA PHE A 70 10.87 1.33 -0.30
C PHE A 70 10.91 -0.12 -0.83
N ILE A 71 11.98 -0.57 -1.47
CA ILE A 71 12.03 -1.94 -2.03
C ILE A 71 11.93 -3.01 -0.93
N ARG A 72 12.59 -2.76 0.21
CA ARG A 72 12.62 -3.66 1.35
C ARG A 72 11.28 -3.75 2.07
N ASN A 73 10.63 -2.60 2.26
CA ASN A 73 9.46 -2.48 3.14
C ASN A 73 8.14 -2.26 2.40
N ALA A 74 8.14 -1.99 1.09
CA ALA A 74 6.90 -1.81 0.35
C ALA A 74 6.09 -3.11 0.44
N PRO A 75 4.84 -3.01 0.92
CA PRO A 75 4.02 -4.19 1.12
C PRO A 75 3.72 -4.85 -0.23
N LYS A 76 3.85 -6.17 -0.27
CA LYS A 76 3.65 -7.01 -1.45
C LYS A 76 2.53 -7.98 -1.17
N ILE A 77 1.77 -8.31 -2.20
CA ILE A 77 0.77 -9.36 -2.16
C ILE A 77 1.17 -10.37 -3.22
N ASN A 78 1.39 -11.61 -2.82
CA ASN A 78 1.52 -12.69 -3.78
C ASN A 78 0.15 -12.92 -4.43
N SER A 79 0.11 -13.07 -5.76
CA SER A 79 -1.14 -13.31 -6.49
C SER A 79 -1.91 -14.53 -5.97
N ASP A 80 -1.18 -15.53 -5.46
CA ASP A 80 -1.72 -16.80 -5.00
C ASP A 80 -2.51 -16.64 -3.69
N ASP A 81 -2.19 -15.61 -2.89
CA ASP A 81 -2.90 -15.29 -1.65
C ASP A 81 -4.32 -14.76 -1.93
N TYR A 82 -4.52 -14.05 -3.04
CA TYR A 82 -5.82 -13.41 -3.32
C TYR A 82 -6.94 -14.41 -3.54
N SER A 83 -6.69 -15.44 -4.37
CA SER A 83 -7.73 -16.43 -4.69
C SER A 83 -8.17 -17.23 -3.47
N ASN A 84 -7.24 -17.56 -2.58
CA ASN A 84 -7.52 -18.28 -1.34
C ASN A 84 -8.29 -17.40 -0.35
N ILE A 85 -7.93 -16.11 -0.25
CA ILE A 85 -8.65 -15.13 0.56
C ILE A 85 -10.10 -14.99 0.09
N ILE A 86 -10.32 -14.85 -1.22
CA ILE A 86 -11.68 -14.74 -1.77
C ILE A 86 -12.50 -16.00 -1.46
N LYS A 87 -11.94 -17.20 -1.66
CA LYS A 87 -12.62 -18.45 -1.32
C LYS A 87 -12.98 -18.54 0.17
N LEU A 88 -12.09 -18.07 1.05
CA LEU A 88 -12.37 -18.08 2.49
C LEU A 88 -13.47 -17.07 2.86
N LEU A 89 -13.44 -15.89 2.25
CA LEU A 89 -14.51 -14.89 2.36
C LEU A 89 -15.86 -15.44 1.89
N GLU A 90 -15.90 -16.11 0.75
CA GLU A 90 -17.14 -16.70 0.19
C GLU A 90 -17.71 -17.79 1.11
N ARG A 91 -16.86 -18.73 1.56
CA ARG A 91 -17.28 -19.77 2.52
C ARG A 91 -17.76 -19.19 3.85
N GLY A 92 -17.11 -18.13 4.32
CA GLY A 92 -17.53 -17.44 5.54
C GLY A 92 -18.86 -16.71 5.36
N ILE A 93 -19.11 -16.09 4.20
CA ILE A 93 -20.40 -15.47 3.87
C ILE A 93 -21.51 -16.53 3.85
N GLU A 94 -21.30 -17.65 3.15
CA GLU A 94 -22.26 -18.77 3.11
C GLU A 94 -22.59 -19.25 4.52
N TYR A 95 -21.57 -19.50 5.35
CA TYR A 95 -21.77 -19.88 6.75
C TYR A 95 -22.59 -18.85 7.53
N PHE A 96 -22.31 -17.55 7.36
CA PHE A 96 -23.04 -16.49 8.05
C PHE A 96 -24.51 -16.37 7.63
N LEU A 97 -24.80 -16.63 6.36
CA LEU A 97 -26.16 -16.59 5.84
C LEU A 97 -26.97 -17.83 6.25
N GLU A 98 -26.30 -18.97 6.44
CA GLU A 98 -26.95 -20.26 6.74
C GLU A 98 -26.95 -20.64 8.22
N ARG A 99 -26.22 -19.90 9.07
CA ARG A 99 -26.11 -20.21 10.51
C ARG A 99 -27.48 -20.19 11.18
N LYS A 100 -27.77 -21.26 11.92
CA LYS A 100 -29.05 -21.45 12.63
C LYS A 100 -29.01 -21.00 14.08
N ASP A 101 -27.82 -21.00 14.68
CA ASP A 101 -27.61 -20.68 16.09
C ASP A 101 -26.58 -19.55 16.21
N VAL A 102 -27.08 -18.32 16.20
CA VAL A 102 -26.25 -17.11 16.21
C VAL A 102 -25.51 -16.96 17.54
N GLU A 103 -26.08 -17.41 18.66
CA GLU A 103 -25.45 -17.29 19.99
C GLU A 103 -24.25 -18.21 20.18
N LYS A 104 -24.34 -19.44 19.67
CA LYS A 104 -23.24 -20.40 19.76
C LYS A 104 -22.03 -20.01 18.91
N ASP A 105 -22.27 -19.29 17.82
CA ASP A 105 -21.27 -18.98 16.80
C ASP A 105 -20.76 -17.53 16.86
N GLN A 106 -21.06 -16.78 17.93
CA GLN A 106 -20.73 -15.35 18.05
C GLN A 106 -19.22 -15.06 17.94
N ASP A 107 -18.38 -15.88 18.55
CA ASP A 107 -16.92 -15.66 18.55
C ASP A 107 -16.31 -15.86 17.16
N ILE A 108 -16.82 -16.83 16.41
CA ILE A 108 -16.47 -17.04 15.00
C ILE A 108 -16.97 -15.85 14.18
N GLY A 109 -18.17 -15.36 14.50
CA GLY A 109 -18.78 -14.19 13.90
C GLY A 109 -17.87 -12.96 13.94
N VAL A 110 -17.50 -12.57 15.16
CA VAL A 110 -16.60 -11.45 15.41
C VAL A 110 -15.23 -11.65 14.76
N SER A 111 -14.67 -12.86 14.84
CA SER A 111 -13.37 -13.18 14.23
C SER A 111 -13.38 -13.01 12.70
N PHE A 112 -14.45 -13.44 12.05
CA PHE A 112 -14.59 -13.33 10.60
C PHE A 112 -14.70 -11.86 10.14
N ILE A 113 -15.35 -11.01 10.94
CA ILE A 113 -15.39 -9.56 10.69
C ILE A 113 -13.98 -8.97 10.74
N TYR A 114 -13.22 -9.24 11.80
CA TYR A 114 -11.86 -8.72 11.91
C TYR A 114 -10.95 -9.23 10.80
N TYR A 115 -11.08 -10.50 10.41
CA TYR A 115 -10.38 -11.06 9.27
C TYR A 115 -10.70 -10.29 7.98
N SER A 116 -11.98 -10.05 7.71
CA SER A 116 -12.44 -9.38 6.49
C SER A 116 -11.96 -7.92 6.42
N LEU A 117 -12.01 -7.20 7.55
CA LEU A 117 -11.44 -5.86 7.66
C LEU A 117 -9.93 -5.88 7.42
N ALA A 118 -9.19 -6.79 8.07
CA ALA A 118 -7.74 -6.89 7.92
C ALA A 118 -7.31 -7.16 6.47
N VAL A 119 -8.04 -8.04 5.76
CA VAL A 119 -7.84 -8.29 4.33
C VAL A 119 -8.02 -7.00 3.54
N PHE A 120 -9.14 -6.30 3.71
CA PHE A 120 -9.41 -5.09 2.93
C PHE A 120 -8.40 -3.98 3.18
N PHE A 121 -8.02 -3.74 4.45
CA PHE A 121 -6.97 -2.77 4.79
C PHE A 121 -5.63 -3.13 4.17
N THR A 122 -5.23 -4.39 4.25
CA THR A 122 -3.95 -4.87 3.67
C THR A 122 -3.89 -4.61 2.17
N TYR A 123 -4.95 -4.94 1.44
CA TYR A 123 -5.02 -4.70 0.00
C TYR A 123 -5.06 -3.21 -0.35
N SER A 124 -5.72 -2.39 0.46
CA SER A 124 -5.78 -0.95 0.27
C SER A 124 -4.40 -0.29 0.47
N ILE A 125 -3.64 -0.71 1.48
CA ILE A 125 -2.27 -0.23 1.73
C ILE A 125 -1.35 -0.63 0.57
N VAL A 126 -1.47 -1.86 0.07
CA VAL A 126 -0.67 -2.34 -1.07
C VAL A 126 -1.02 -1.59 -2.35
N ALA A 127 -2.31 -1.31 -2.58
CA ALA A 127 -2.75 -0.48 -3.70
C ALA A 127 -2.12 0.92 -3.62
N ALA A 128 -2.15 1.56 -2.45
CA ALA A 128 -1.54 2.87 -2.23
C ALA A 128 -0.01 2.84 -2.45
N ALA A 129 0.67 1.81 -1.97
CA ALA A 129 2.11 1.65 -2.20
C ALA A 129 2.44 1.51 -3.70
N GLN A 130 1.67 0.72 -4.45
CA GLN A 130 1.86 0.54 -5.88
C GLN A 130 1.56 1.81 -6.69
N THR A 131 0.47 2.52 -6.37
CA THR A 131 0.09 3.76 -7.06
C THR A 131 1.07 4.88 -6.78
N SER A 132 1.69 4.92 -5.60
CA SER A 132 2.69 5.93 -5.22
C SER A 132 3.89 6.01 -6.17
N LEU A 133 4.11 4.99 -7.00
CA LEU A 133 5.20 4.93 -7.99
C LEU A 133 4.82 5.42 -9.39
N ALA A 134 3.54 5.69 -9.66
CA ALA A 134 3.12 6.07 -11.00
C ALA A 134 3.74 7.42 -11.46
N ILE A 135 3.86 7.60 -12.78
CA ILE A 135 4.63 8.73 -13.35
C ILE A 135 3.98 10.10 -13.04
N SER A 136 2.66 10.17 -13.07
CA SER A 136 1.88 11.39 -12.87
C SER A 136 0.63 11.06 -12.06
N GLU A 137 -0.05 12.08 -11.55
CA GLU A 137 -1.35 11.93 -10.87
C GLU A 137 -2.37 11.21 -11.75
N ARG A 138 -2.52 11.63 -13.02
CA ARG A 138 -3.33 10.90 -14.01
C ARG A 138 -2.95 9.42 -14.14
N ASN A 139 -1.65 9.09 -14.08
CA ASN A 139 -1.22 7.69 -14.11
C ASN A 139 -1.49 6.96 -12.78
N MET A 140 -1.47 7.68 -11.65
CA MET A 140 -1.88 7.14 -10.34
C MET A 140 -3.36 6.80 -10.39
N GLU A 141 -4.22 7.69 -10.89
CA GLU A 141 -5.66 7.46 -11.08
C GLU A 141 -5.93 6.25 -11.97
N MET A 142 -5.31 6.19 -13.17
CA MET A 142 -5.50 5.03 -14.07
C MET A 142 -5.02 3.72 -13.44
N LEU A 143 -3.95 3.75 -12.64
CA LEU A 143 -3.44 2.57 -11.95
C LEU A 143 -4.34 2.17 -10.78
N LEU A 144 -4.83 3.15 -10.02
CA LEU A 144 -5.77 2.96 -8.93
C LEU A 144 -7.08 2.36 -9.47
N GLU A 145 -7.63 2.92 -10.54
CA GLU A 145 -8.86 2.42 -11.18
C GLU A 145 -8.71 0.97 -11.63
N ARG A 146 -7.55 0.63 -12.20
CA ARG A 146 -7.25 -0.76 -12.57
C ARG A 146 -7.16 -1.68 -11.36
N ILE A 147 -6.49 -1.27 -10.28
CA ILE A 147 -6.39 -2.08 -9.05
C ILE A 147 -7.77 -2.21 -8.39
N TRP A 148 -8.55 -1.13 -8.41
CA TRP A 148 -9.92 -1.08 -7.93
C TRP A 148 -10.78 -2.11 -8.66
N SER A 149 -10.88 -1.96 -9.99
CA SER A 149 -11.69 -2.83 -10.84
C SER A 149 -11.29 -4.30 -10.77
N ASN A 150 -9.98 -4.59 -10.66
CA ASN A 150 -9.49 -5.97 -10.68
C ASN A 150 -9.55 -6.70 -9.33
N LYS A 151 -9.47 -5.98 -8.20
CA LYS A 151 -9.31 -6.60 -6.88
C LYS A 151 -10.12 -5.96 -5.77
N LEU A 152 -10.00 -4.64 -5.57
CA LEU A 152 -10.60 -3.98 -4.40
C LEU A 152 -12.12 -3.92 -4.48
N LYS A 153 -12.68 -3.71 -5.67
CA LYS A 153 -14.14 -3.69 -5.88
C LYS A 153 -14.78 -5.00 -5.41
N ASP A 154 -14.12 -6.10 -5.76
CA ASP A 154 -14.58 -7.45 -5.48
C ASP A 154 -14.47 -7.77 -3.98
N LEU A 155 -13.42 -7.31 -3.31
CA LEU A 155 -13.29 -7.37 -1.84
C LEU A 155 -14.33 -6.49 -1.12
N PHE A 156 -14.55 -5.27 -1.61
CA PHE A 156 -15.53 -4.34 -1.05
C PHE A 156 -16.94 -4.92 -1.12
N LEU A 157 -17.28 -5.58 -2.22
CA LEU A 157 -18.56 -6.28 -2.37
C LEU A 157 -18.72 -7.39 -1.32
N ARG A 158 -17.72 -8.25 -1.11
CA ARG A 158 -17.80 -9.29 -0.05
C ARG A 158 -17.95 -8.66 1.33
N MET A 159 -17.17 -7.64 1.67
CA MET A 159 -17.35 -6.95 2.95
C MET A 159 -18.76 -6.41 3.12
N SER A 160 -19.35 -5.84 2.06
CA SER A 160 -20.72 -5.32 2.10
C SER A 160 -21.73 -6.44 2.39
N LEU A 161 -21.56 -7.61 1.77
CA LEU A 161 -22.39 -8.79 2.04
C LEU A 161 -22.23 -9.30 3.48
N ILE A 162 -20.99 -9.32 3.99
CA ILE A 162 -20.70 -9.71 5.36
C ILE A 162 -21.38 -8.75 6.34
N MET A 163 -21.24 -7.44 6.13
CA MET A 163 -21.89 -6.42 6.95
C MET A 163 -23.42 -6.52 6.92
N ALA A 164 -24.00 -6.87 5.77
CA ALA A 164 -25.44 -7.11 5.64
C ALA A 164 -25.91 -8.35 6.41
N ALA A 165 -25.04 -9.33 6.65
CA ALA A 165 -25.32 -10.55 7.40
C ALA A 165 -24.98 -10.46 8.91
N CYS A 166 -24.41 -9.34 9.37
CA CYS A 166 -24.06 -9.12 10.78
C CYS A 166 -25.29 -9.06 11.69
N GLY A 167 -25.19 -9.72 12.85
CA GLY A 167 -26.08 -9.51 13.98
C GLY A 167 -25.57 -8.40 14.90
N GLU A 168 -26.25 -8.23 16.05
CA GLU A 168 -25.95 -7.15 17.01
C GLU A 168 -24.50 -7.18 17.49
N ARG A 169 -24.01 -8.35 17.94
CA ARG A 169 -22.63 -8.53 18.41
C ARG A 169 -21.57 -8.19 17.37
N GLU A 170 -21.78 -8.58 16.11
CA GLU A 170 -20.84 -8.24 15.04
C GLU A 170 -20.87 -6.74 14.73
N TRP A 171 -22.04 -6.10 14.80
CA TRP A 171 -22.15 -4.64 14.67
C TRP A 171 -21.51 -3.89 15.84
N GLU A 172 -21.59 -4.42 17.06
CA GLU A 172 -20.85 -3.90 18.22
C GLU A 172 -19.34 -4.00 18.01
N ALA A 173 -18.85 -5.14 17.50
CA ALA A 173 -17.44 -5.31 17.16
C ALA A 173 -16.98 -4.33 16.07
N LEU A 174 -17.77 -4.15 15.00
CA LEU A 174 -17.52 -3.16 13.95
C LEU A 174 -17.46 -1.74 14.51
N ARG A 175 -18.40 -1.38 15.39
CA ARG A 175 -18.43 -0.07 16.05
C ARG A 175 -17.20 0.14 16.93
N GLY A 176 -16.83 -0.87 17.72
CA GLY A 176 -15.63 -0.83 18.57
C GLY A 176 -14.37 -0.62 17.74
N PHE A 177 -14.22 -1.36 16.64
CA PHE A 177 -13.12 -1.17 15.69
C PHE A 177 -13.10 0.26 15.11
N PHE A 178 -14.25 0.76 14.64
CA PHE A 178 -14.36 2.09 14.06
C PHE A 178 -13.97 3.19 15.04
N GLU A 179 -14.51 3.18 16.26
CA GLU A 179 -14.20 4.19 17.26
C GLU A 179 -12.74 4.13 17.70
N ALA A 180 -12.16 2.94 17.86
CA ALA A 180 -10.74 2.79 18.15
C ALA A 180 -9.86 3.43 17.07
N PHE A 181 -10.16 3.15 15.79
CA PHE A 181 -9.39 3.69 14.66
C PHE A 181 -9.56 5.21 14.52
N LYS A 182 -10.78 5.71 14.73
CA LYS A 182 -11.11 7.14 14.71
C LYS A 182 -10.38 7.89 15.82
N LEU A 183 -10.41 7.41 17.05
CA LEU A 183 -9.69 8.01 18.18
C LEU A 183 -8.18 8.01 17.95
N TYR A 184 -7.62 6.89 17.45
CA TYR A 184 -6.22 6.82 17.06
C TYR A 184 -5.88 7.88 16.00
N GLY A 185 -6.67 7.97 14.93
CA GLY A 185 -6.49 8.95 13.86
C GLY A 185 -6.55 10.40 14.35
N GLN A 186 -7.50 10.72 15.23
CA GLN A 186 -7.61 12.05 15.86
C GLN A 186 -6.38 12.40 16.68
N GLY A 187 -5.86 11.46 17.48
CA GLY A 187 -4.63 11.66 18.26
C GLY A 187 -3.41 11.95 17.38
N ILE A 188 -3.29 11.26 16.23
CA ILE A 188 -2.22 11.52 15.26
C ILE A 188 -2.44 12.87 14.54
N ALA A 189 -3.67 13.19 14.15
CA ALA A 189 -3.99 14.45 13.48
C ALA A 189 -3.61 15.66 14.34
N LEU A 190 -3.90 15.63 15.65
CA LEU A 190 -3.49 16.68 16.60
C LEU A 190 -1.96 16.84 16.68
N LYS A 191 -1.21 15.74 16.66
CA LYS A 191 0.26 15.79 16.66
C LYS A 191 0.80 16.39 15.35
N LEU A 192 0.23 16.00 14.22
CA LEU A 192 0.60 16.52 12.90
C LEU A 192 0.29 18.01 12.79
N ASP A 193 -0.90 18.43 13.21
CA ASP A 193 -1.33 19.83 13.19
C ASP A 193 -0.38 20.72 14.01
N ARG A 194 -0.05 20.30 15.24
CA ARG A 194 0.96 20.99 16.07
C ARG A 194 2.33 21.07 15.41
N TYR A 195 2.79 19.99 14.78
CA TYR A 195 4.08 19.99 14.09
C TYR A 195 4.07 20.93 12.88
N LEU A 196 3.01 20.90 12.07
CA LEU A 196 2.89 21.74 10.87
C LEU A 196 2.72 23.22 11.24
N GLN A 197 1.96 23.54 12.29
CA GLN A 197 1.83 24.91 12.81
C GLN A 197 3.11 25.38 13.53
N GLY A 198 3.77 24.51 14.28
CA GLY A 198 5.04 24.79 14.97
C GLY A 198 6.25 24.89 14.04
N SER A 199 6.23 24.22 12.89
CA SER A 199 7.25 24.37 11.84
C SER A 199 7.22 25.74 11.14
N GLN A 200 6.20 26.56 11.39
CA GLN A 200 6.19 27.99 11.04
C GLN A 200 6.66 28.91 12.17
N ARG A 201 6.89 28.40 13.39
CA ARG A 201 7.33 29.16 14.56
C ARG A 201 8.20 28.29 15.45
N ILE A 202 9.48 28.14 15.13
CA ILE A 202 10.55 27.76 16.05
C ILE A 202 11.90 28.20 15.42
N ASP A 203 12.30 29.45 15.67
CA ASP A 203 13.66 29.69 16.11
C ASP A 203 13.65 29.32 17.60
N MET A 204 14.19 28.15 17.94
CA MET A 204 14.15 27.66 19.32
C MET A 204 15.31 28.25 20.11
N ASN A 205 14.96 29.08 21.09
CA ASN A 205 15.87 29.47 22.17
C ASN A 205 16.14 28.27 23.08
N ASP A 206 17.41 28.13 23.50
CA ASP A 206 18.05 27.01 24.20
C ASP A 206 17.50 26.61 25.60
N LYS A 207 16.30 27.04 25.99
CA LYS A 207 15.80 26.83 27.37
C LYS A 207 14.96 25.57 27.62
N ASP A 208 14.55 24.82 26.61
CA ASP A 208 13.63 23.69 26.79
C ASP A 208 14.32 22.30 26.88
N LYS A 209 15.63 22.24 27.15
CA LYS A 209 16.37 20.97 27.31
C LYS A 209 16.21 20.27 28.68
N SER A 210 15.37 20.76 29.60
CA SER A 210 15.37 20.25 30.99
C SER A 210 14.22 19.32 31.38
N TYR A 211 13.51 18.68 30.45
CA TYR A 211 12.45 17.72 30.81
C TYR A 211 12.56 16.38 30.08
N VAL A 212 13.78 15.84 30.01
CA VAL A 212 13.99 14.39 29.86
C VAL A 212 15.07 13.96 30.84
N SER A 213 14.63 13.61 32.05
CA SER A 213 15.33 12.73 32.99
C SER A 213 14.30 11.85 33.66
#